data_AF-A0AAD8Y6Z9-F1
#
_entry.id   AF-A0AAD8Y6Z9-F1
#
_cell.length_a   1.000
_cell.length_b   1.000
_cell.length_c   1.000
_cell.angle_alpha   90.00
_cell.angle_beta   90.00
_cell.angle_gamma   90.00
#
_symmetry.space_group_name_H-M   'P 1'
#
loop_
_entity.id
_entity.type
_entity.pdbx_description
1 polymer ?
#
loop_
_entity_poly.entity_id
_entity_poly.type
_entity_poly.pdbx_seq_one_letter_code
_entity_poly.pdbx_strand_id
1 'polypeptide(L)'
;MGRILAPTQSNKDGEDDATASTTGSTTDVSAKGKFTVANSAPVGLLMKFDNKHAWIKSKSVSYSFTIISPVDENMIQRSLRAKSVVPKLAEGKEAAKSAKESERARSEALAKMKEEMEEKANELSKQLFDEKKSVEDIQKSSDEAEKEAMEKQMKLRIRLH
;
A
#
# COMPACT_ATOMS: atom_id res chain seq x y z
N MET A 1 -0.01 -34.53 41.62
CA MET A 1 0.71 -34.97 40.41
C MET A 1 -0.24 -35.82 39.57
N GLY A 2 -0.65 -35.38 38.38
CA GLY A 2 -1.41 -36.22 37.46
C GLY A 2 -0.51 -37.28 36.86
N ARG A 3 -0.92 -38.56 36.85
CA ARG A 3 -0.22 -39.65 36.17
C ARG A 3 -0.96 -39.97 34.89
N ILE A 4 -0.28 -39.88 33.76
CA ILE A 4 -0.78 -40.42 32.49
C ILE A 4 -0.33 -41.88 32.44
N LEU A 5 -1.26 -42.81 32.59
CA LEU A 5 -1.00 -44.23 32.43
C LEU A 5 -1.17 -44.59 30.95
N ALA A 6 -0.34 -45.50 30.45
CA ALA A 6 -0.55 -46.08 29.13
C ALA A 6 -1.90 -46.84 29.12
N PRO A 7 -2.64 -46.84 27.99
CA PRO A 7 -3.88 -47.60 27.91
C PRO A 7 -3.59 -49.08 28.15
N THR A 8 -4.30 -49.68 29.12
CA THR A 8 -4.39 -51.12 29.22
C THR A 8 -5.18 -51.62 28.02
N GLN A 9 -4.66 -52.58 27.27
CA GLN A 9 -5.41 -53.26 26.21
C GLN A 9 -6.55 -54.09 26.84
N SER A 10 -7.61 -53.41 27.26
CA SER A 10 -8.89 -54.06 27.52
C SER A 10 -9.71 -53.91 26.26
N ASN A 11 -9.88 -55.03 25.54
CA ASN A 11 -10.88 -55.15 24.47
C ASN A 11 -12.26 -54.83 25.06
N LYS A 12 -12.71 -53.59 24.93
CA LYS A 12 -14.12 -53.21 25.07
C LYS A 12 -14.41 -52.10 24.07
N ASP A 13 -15.30 -52.45 23.16
CA ASP A 13 -15.90 -51.57 22.17
C ASP A 13 -16.49 -50.33 22.83
N GLY A 14 -16.10 -49.15 22.34
CA GLY A 14 -16.62 -47.88 22.79
C GLY A 14 -15.79 -46.75 22.21
N GLU A 15 -16.41 -45.98 21.31
CA GLU A 15 -15.88 -44.80 20.63
C GLU A 15 -15.02 -43.92 21.54
N ASP A 16 -13.72 -43.90 21.27
CA ASP A 16 -12.85 -42.77 21.55
C ASP A 16 -11.75 -42.78 20.50
N ASP A 17 -11.47 -41.59 19.94
CA ASP A 17 -10.60 -41.31 18.79
C ASP A 17 -9.11 -41.63 19.08
N ALA A 18 -8.82 -42.91 19.30
CA ALA A 18 -7.51 -43.50 19.34
C ALA A 18 -7.19 -44.02 17.93
N THR A 19 -6.66 -43.13 17.08
CA THR A 19 -6.03 -43.54 15.82
C THR A 19 -4.81 -44.41 16.12
N ALA A 20 -5.04 -45.70 16.29
CA ALA A 20 -4.04 -46.75 16.20
C ALA A 20 -3.59 -46.81 14.74
N SER A 21 -2.49 -46.11 14.42
CA SER A 21 -1.81 -46.25 13.14
C SER A 21 -1.37 -47.70 12.97
N THR A 22 -2.13 -48.46 12.19
CA THR A 22 -1.83 -49.84 11.85
C THR A 22 -0.79 -49.85 10.74
N THR A 23 0.48 -49.67 11.14
CA THR A 23 1.64 -49.96 10.30
C THR A 23 2.68 -50.69 11.14
N GLY A 24 2.49 -52.00 11.28
CA GLY A 24 3.61 -52.95 11.35
C GLY A 24 4.45 -53.01 12.64
N SER A 25 3.83 -53.11 13.82
CA SER A 25 4.40 -53.81 14.98
C SER A 25 3.36 -53.88 16.09
N THR A 26 3.04 -55.07 16.59
CA THR A 26 2.03 -55.27 17.66
C THR A 26 2.48 -54.76 19.04
N THR A 27 3.63 -54.08 19.14
CA THR A 27 4.23 -53.66 20.42
C THR A 27 4.26 -52.15 20.68
N ASP A 28 3.86 -51.33 19.71
CA ASP A 28 4.03 -49.88 19.81
C ASP A 28 2.80 -49.24 20.47
N VAL A 29 2.92 -48.94 21.77
CA VAL A 29 1.86 -48.32 22.57
C VAL A 29 2.05 -46.81 22.59
N SER A 30 1.05 -46.06 22.12
CA SER A 30 1.02 -44.60 22.17
C SER A 30 0.15 -44.12 23.33
N ALA A 31 0.66 -43.18 24.13
CA ALA A 31 -0.10 -42.49 25.17
C ALA A 31 -0.18 -41.00 24.82
N LYS A 32 -1.39 -40.46 24.71
CA LYS A 32 -1.66 -39.03 24.49
C LYS A 32 -2.42 -38.48 25.69
N GLY A 33 -2.09 -37.26 26.10
CA GLY A 33 -2.79 -36.58 27.19
C GLY A 33 -2.70 -35.06 27.04
N LYS A 34 -3.71 -34.38 27.56
CA LYS A 34 -3.78 -32.91 27.63
C LYS A 34 -3.97 -32.52 29.09
N PHE A 35 -3.28 -31.47 29.53
CA PHE A 35 -3.49 -30.90 30.86
C PHE A 35 -3.37 -29.38 30.79
N THR A 36 -4.16 -28.69 31.59
CA THR A 36 -4.16 -27.23 31.69
C THR A 36 -3.39 -26.82 32.93
N VAL A 37 -2.42 -25.91 32.76
CA VAL A 37 -1.73 -25.29 33.89
C VAL A 37 -2.52 -24.05 34.29
N ALA A 38 -3.33 -24.17 35.35
CA ALA A 38 -4.28 -23.13 35.77
C ALA A 38 -3.65 -22.00 36.60
N ASN A 39 -2.35 -22.08 36.96
CA ASN A 39 -1.73 -21.14 37.89
C ASN A 39 -0.99 -20.01 37.15
N SER A 40 -1.22 -18.77 37.57
CA SER A 40 -0.63 -17.54 37.00
C SER A 40 0.85 -17.34 37.34
N ALA A 41 1.44 -18.20 38.18
CA ALA A 41 2.86 -18.20 38.49
C ALA A 41 3.66 -18.96 37.43
N PRO A 42 4.94 -18.61 37.16
CA PRO A 42 5.80 -19.42 36.31
C PRO A 42 5.97 -20.82 36.91
N VAL A 43 5.57 -21.85 36.17
CA VAL A 43 5.68 -23.26 36.58
C VAL A 43 6.66 -23.98 35.65
N GLY A 44 7.58 -24.76 36.23
CA GLY A 44 8.42 -25.69 35.47
C GLY A 44 7.68 -27.00 35.21
N LEU A 45 7.64 -27.44 33.95
CA LEU A 45 7.14 -28.76 33.59
C LEU A 45 8.28 -29.77 33.56
N LEU A 46 8.23 -30.78 34.45
CA LEU A 46 9.18 -31.89 34.45
C LEU A 46 8.47 -33.17 33.98
N MET A 47 8.86 -33.66 32.82
CA MET A 47 8.42 -34.96 32.31
C MET A 47 9.47 -36.02 32.61
N LYS A 48 9.07 -37.09 33.29
CA LYS A 48 9.95 -38.20 33.68
C LYS A 48 9.51 -39.49 33.03
N PHE A 49 10.39 -40.10 32.25
CA PHE A 49 10.17 -41.40 31.62
C PHE A 49 10.87 -42.50 32.43
N ASP A 50 10.11 -43.25 33.20
CA ASP A 50 10.63 -44.31 34.08
C ASP A 50 10.64 -45.67 33.35
N ASN A 51 11.81 -46.24 33.06
CA ASN A 51 11.95 -47.56 32.45
C ASN A 51 11.92 -48.73 33.47
N LYS A 52 11.05 -48.64 34.48
CA LYS A 52 11.00 -49.64 35.57
C LYS A 52 10.38 -50.98 35.17
N HIS A 53 9.68 -51.02 34.04
CA HIS A 53 8.92 -52.17 33.55
C HIS A 53 9.57 -52.84 32.33
N ALA A 54 10.87 -52.64 32.12
CA ALA A 54 11.64 -53.44 31.16
C ALA A 54 12.54 -54.39 31.95
N TRP A 55 12.39 -55.70 31.75
CA TRP A 55 13.16 -56.69 32.50
C TRP A 55 14.58 -56.88 31.98
N ILE A 56 14.83 -56.68 30.67
CA ILE A 56 16.12 -57.07 30.04
C ILE A 56 16.60 -56.05 28.98
N LYS A 57 15.69 -55.40 28.22
CA LYS A 57 16.06 -54.54 27.08
C LYS A 57 15.80 -53.06 27.35
N SER A 58 16.67 -52.19 26.82
CA SER A 58 16.41 -50.75 26.78
C SER A 58 15.15 -50.47 25.95
N LYS A 59 14.33 -49.52 26.41
CA LYS A 59 13.16 -49.03 25.67
C LYS A 59 13.49 -47.65 25.09
N SER A 60 13.26 -47.49 23.80
CA SER A 60 13.30 -46.18 23.16
C SER A 60 11.94 -45.51 23.34
N VAL A 61 11.94 -44.25 23.79
CA VAL A 61 10.72 -43.46 23.96
C VAL A 61 10.80 -42.24 23.06
N SER A 62 9.93 -42.18 22.06
CA SER A 62 9.74 -40.98 21.23
C SER A 62 8.62 -40.15 21.83
N TYR A 63 8.84 -38.86 22.04
CA TYR A 63 7.88 -37.94 22.63
C TYR A 63 7.75 -36.65 21.79
N SER A 64 6.56 -36.07 21.80
CA SER A 64 6.28 -34.75 21.22
C SER A 64 5.28 -34.03 22.12
N PHE A 65 5.51 -32.75 22.36
CA PHE A 65 4.59 -31.90 23.12
C PHE A 65 4.35 -30.58 22.40
N THR A 66 3.15 -30.04 22.57
CA THR A 66 2.74 -28.75 22.02
C THR A 66 2.25 -27.87 23.15
N ILE A 67 2.87 -26.71 23.32
CA ILE A 67 2.44 -25.72 24.31
C ILE A 67 1.50 -24.76 23.60
N ILE A 68 0.24 -24.75 24.04
CA ILE A 68 -0.76 -23.77 23.57
C ILE A 68 -0.82 -22.67 24.63
N SER A 69 -0.31 -21.49 24.28
CA SER A 69 -0.45 -20.32 25.15
C SER A 69 -1.93 -19.99 25.32
N PRO A 70 -2.41 -19.63 26.52
CA PRO A 70 -3.74 -19.08 26.66
C PRO A 70 -3.85 -17.84 25.77
N VAL A 71 -4.98 -17.74 25.08
CA VAL A 71 -5.32 -16.57 24.28
C VAL A 71 -5.89 -15.54 25.25
N ASP A 72 -5.15 -14.47 25.53
CA ASP A 72 -5.64 -13.36 26.35
C ASP A 72 -6.79 -12.63 25.60
N GLU A 73 -7.79 -12.19 26.34
CA GLU A 73 -8.92 -11.42 25.80
C GLU A 73 -8.44 -10.13 25.12
N ASN A 74 -7.38 -9.51 25.65
CA ASN A 74 -6.71 -8.38 24.99
C ASN A 74 -6.15 -8.75 23.61
N MET A 75 -5.66 -9.98 23.43
CA MET A 75 -5.12 -10.45 22.15
C MET A 75 -6.24 -10.66 21.12
N ILE A 76 -7.40 -11.15 21.56
CA ILE A 76 -8.60 -11.27 20.73
C ILE A 76 -9.08 -9.88 20.29
N GLN A 77 -9.18 -8.94 21.23
CA GLN A 77 -9.61 -7.58 20.93
C GLN A 77 -8.65 -6.86 19.96
N ARG A 78 -7.33 -7.03 20.10
CA ARG A 78 -6.34 -6.51 19.14
C ARG A 78 -6.53 -7.13 17.75
N SER A 79 -6.78 -8.44 17.66
CA SER A 79 -7.03 -9.11 16.38
C SER A 79 -8.30 -8.59 15.69
N LEU A 80 -9.39 -8.42 16.43
CA LEU A 80 -10.64 -7.86 15.90
C LEU A 80 -10.49 -6.40 15.46
N ARG A 81 -9.76 -5.59 16.22
CA ARG A 81 -9.41 -4.22 15.82
C ARG A 81 -8.56 -4.20 14.55
N ALA A 82 -7.55 -5.07 14.45
CA ALA A 82 -6.74 -5.16 13.24
C ALA A 82 -7.57 -5.57 12.01
N LYS A 83 -8.46 -6.58 12.15
CA LYS A 83 -9.35 -7.03 11.07
C LYS A 83 -10.29 -5.94 10.56
N SER A 84 -10.75 -5.04 11.43
CA SER A 84 -11.66 -3.95 11.05
C SER A 84 -10.96 -2.72 10.47
N VAL A 85 -9.71 -2.46 10.87
CA VAL A 85 -8.96 -1.25 10.47
C VAL A 85 -8.12 -1.47 9.21
N VAL A 86 -7.55 -2.67 9.03
CA VAL A 86 -6.67 -2.97 7.88
C VAL A 86 -7.35 -2.76 6.52
N PRO A 87 -8.60 -3.21 6.28
CA PRO A 87 -9.29 -2.96 5.01
C PRO A 87 -9.47 -1.47 4.72
N LYS A 88 -9.89 -0.69 5.73
CA LYS A 88 -10.08 0.76 5.60
C LYS A 88 -8.80 1.51 5.29
N LEU A 89 -7.67 1.06 5.85
CA LEU A 89 -6.35 1.62 5.53
C LEU A 89 -5.91 1.28 4.10
N ALA A 90 -6.22 0.07 3.63
CA ALA A 90 -5.93 -0.32 2.25
C ALA A 90 -6.76 0.49 1.24
N GLU A 91 -8.07 0.64 1.49
CA GLU A 91 -8.96 1.50 0.70
C GLU A 91 -8.49 2.96 0.70
N GLY A 92 -8.16 3.50 1.87
CA GLY A 92 -7.64 4.87 2.00
C GLY A 92 -6.31 5.08 1.26
N LYS A 93 -5.44 4.07 1.22
CA LYS A 93 -4.18 4.12 0.46
C LYS A 93 -4.41 4.20 -1.05
N GLU A 94 -5.34 3.41 -1.57
CA GLU A 94 -5.64 3.43 -3.01
C GLU A 94 -6.40 4.70 -3.40
N ALA A 95 -7.30 5.20 -2.56
CA ALA A 95 -7.93 6.51 -2.74
C ALA A 95 -6.91 7.67 -2.72
N ALA A 96 -5.90 7.61 -1.85
CA ALA A 96 -4.84 8.62 -1.79
C ALA A 96 -3.95 8.58 -3.04
N LYS A 97 -3.66 7.40 -3.59
CA LYS A 97 -2.92 7.27 -4.85
C LYS A 97 -3.69 7.87 -6.03
N SER A 98 -4.97 7.53 -6.17
CA SER A 98 -5.78 8.03 -7.28
C SER A 98 -5.97 9.55 -7.20
N ALA A 99 -6.16 10.10 -6.00
CA ALA A 99 -6.20 11.55 -5.78
C ALA A 99 -4.88 12.22 -6.20
N LYS A 100 -3.73 11.64 -5.83
CA LYS A 100 -2.41 12.16 -6.20
C LYS A 100 -2.17 12.11 -7.72
N GLU A 101 -2.62 11.06 -8.39
CA GLU A 101 -2.55 10.96 -9.86
C GLU A 101 -3.44 12.01 -10.53
N SER A 102 -4.65 12.24 -10.01
CA SER A 102 -5.55 13.29 -10.51
C SER A 102 -4.96 14.69 -10.31
N GLU A 103 -4.37 14.99 -9.15
CA GLU A 103 -3.68 16.26 -8.91
C GLU A 103 -2.51 16.45 -9.85
N ARG A 104 -1.72 15.39 -10.08
CA ARG A 104 -0.60 15.43 -11.02
C ARG A 104 -1.08 15.74 -12.44
N ALA A 105 -2.10 15.04 -12.93
CA ALA A 105 -2.67 15.30 -14.24
C ALA A 105 -3.21 16.73 -14.37
N ARG A 106 -3.86 17.26 -13.31
CA ARG A 106 -4.32 18.65 -13.27
C ARG A 106 -3.17 19.64 -13.30
N SER A 107 -2.08 19.38 -12.57
CA SER A 107 -0.90 20.23 -12.56
C SER A 107 -0.20 20.25 -13.93
N GLU A 108 -0.10 19.10 -14.60
CA GLU A 108 0.46 18.98 -15.95
C GLU A 108 -0.40 19.71 -16.99
N ALA A 109 -1.73 19.61 -16.89
CA ALA A 109 -2.65 20.36 -17.76
C ALA A 109 -2.54 21.87 -17.58
N LEU A 110 -2.43 22.35 -16.33
CA LEU A 110 -2.22 23.77 -16.04
C LEU A 110 -0.86 24.28 -16.55
N ALA A 111 0.19 23.46 -16.43
CA ALA A 111 1.50 23.81 -16.96
C ALA A 111 1.47 24.00 -18.49
N LYS A 112 0.84 23.06 -19.21
CA LYS A 112 0.67 23.18 -20.67
C LYS A 112 -0.15 24.41 -21.05
N MET A 113 -1.25 24.67 -20.36
CA MET A 113 -2.08 25.85 -20.62
C MET A 113 -1.30 27.16 -20.39
N LYS A 114 -0.43 27.19 -19.37
CA LYS A 114 0.43 28.34 -19.10
C LYS A 114 1.43 28.56 -20.23
N GLU A 115 2.06 27.50 -20.71
CA GLU A 115 2.99 27.53 -21.84
C GLU A 115 2.30 28.03 -23.12
N GLU A 116 1.12 27.50 -23.46
CA GLU A 116 0.33 27.96 -24.59
C GLU A 116 -0.09 29.44 -24.47
N MET A 117 -0.40 29.91 -23.26
CA MET A 117 -0.72 31.32 -23.03
C MET A 117 0.51 32.23 -23.16
N GLU A 118 1.68 31.78 -22.70
CA GLU A 118 2.94 32.52 -22.88
C GLU A 118 3.33 32.59 -24.37
N GLU A 119 3.16 31.50 -25.13
CA GLU A 119 3.38 31.50 -26.58
C GLU A 119 2.44 32.49 -27.31
N LYS A 120 1.13 32.43 -27.02
CA LYS A 120 0.17 33.37 -27.62
C LYS A 120 0.43 34.81 -27.23
N ALA A 121 0.84 35.07 -25.98
CA ALA A 121 1.20 36.41 -25.53
C ALA A 121 2.43 36.93 -26.29
N ASN A 122 3.43 36.08 -26.52
CA ASN A 122 4.61 36.43 -27.29
C ASN A 122 4.28 36.67 -28.78
N GLU A 123 3.40 35.87 -29.36
CA GLU A 123 2.95 36.05 -30.75
C GLU A 123 2.17 37.36 -30.93
N LEU A 124 1.21 37.63 -30.06
CA LEU A 124 0.45 38.90 -30.06
C LEU A 124 1.37 40.11 -29.83
N SER A 125 2.37 39.98 -28.96
CA SER A 125 3.36 41.05 -28.74
C SER A 125 4.18 41.35 -29.99
N LYS A 126 4.53 40.33 -30.78
CA LYS A 126 5.21 40.50 -32.07
C LYS A 126 4.30 41.16 -33.10
N GLN A 127 3.05 40.70 -33.21
CA GLN A 127 2.07 41.28 -34.14
C GLN A 127 1.83 42.76 -33.83
N LEU A 128 1.65 43.12 -32.55
CA LEU A 128 1.51 44.52 -32.13
C LEU A 128 2.76 45.36 -32.46
N PHE A 129 3.96 44.78 -32.33
CA PHE A 129 5.19 45.48 -32.68
C PHE A 129 5.28 45.74 -34.20
N ASP A 130 4.96 44.74 -35.02
CA ASP A 130 4.98 44.84 -36.48
C ASP A 130 3.91 45.82 -36.98
N GLU A 131 2.68 45.76 -36.44
CA GLU A 131 1.62 46.72 -36.75
C GLU A 131 2.00 48.14 -36.32
N LYS A 132 2.56 48.32 -35.12
CA LYS A 132 3.01 49.64 -34.66
C LYS A 132 4.07 50.22 -35.58
N LYS A 133 5.03 49.40 -36.03
CA LYS A 133 6.05 49.80 -36.99
C LYS A 133 5.43 50.18 -38.34
N SER A 134 4.48 49.38 -38.83
CA SER A 134 3.78 49.68 -40.08
C SER A 134 2.98 50.99 -40.01
N VAL A 135 2.31 51.27 -38.89
CA VAL A 135 1.58 52.53 -38.68
C VAL A 135 2.54 53.71 -38.65
N GLU A 136 3.69 53.56 -37.99
CA GLU A 136 4.72 54.60 -37.92
C GLU A 136 5.31 54.92 -39.31
N ASP A 137 5.51 53.90 -40.15
CA ASP A 137 5.98 54.06 -41.53
C ASP A 137 4.90 54.74 -42.40
N ILE A 138 3.63 54.36 -42.24
CA ILE A 138 2.49 55.02 -42.92
C ILE A 138 2.43 56.50 -42.53
N GLN A 139 2.55 56.80 -41.23
CA GLN A 139 2.48 58.18 -40.73
C GLN A 139 3.61 59.05 -41.30
N LYS A 140 4.86 58.55 -41.35
CA LYS A 140 5.98 59.24 -41.98
C LYS A 140 5.72 59.52 -43.47
N SER A 141 5.23 58.53 -44.22
CA SER A 141 4.92 58.71 -45.64
C SER A 141 3.76 59.68 -45.89
N SER A 142 2.77 59.72 -44.99
CA SER A 142 1.66 60.68 -45.03
C SER A 142 2.16 62.10 -44.80
N ASP A 143 3.01 62.30 -43.79
CA ASP A 143 3.60 63.61 -43.46
C ASP A 143 4.47 64.13 -44.63
N GLU A 144 5.23 63.24 -45.29
CA GLU A 144 6.00 63.57 -46.49
C GLU A 144 5.11 63.96 -47.67
N ALA A 145 4.02 63.21 -47.91
CA ALA A 145 3.07 63.49 -48.97
C ALA A 145 2.34 64.84 -48.74
N GLU A 146 1.95 65.15 -47.49
CA GLU A 146 1.37 66.46 -47.14
C GLU A 146 2.36 67.60 -47.39
N LYS A 147 3.63 67.40 -47.05
CA LYS A 147 4.68 68.39 -47.29
C LYS A 147 4.88 68.65 -48.78
N GLU A 148 4.93 67.61 -49.60
CA GLU A 148 5.01 67.75 -51.06
C GLU A 148 3.78 68.44 -51.65
N ALA A 149 2.58 68.09 -51.17
CA ALA A 149 1.33 68.70 -51.62
C ALA A 149 1.31 70.20 -51.33
N MET A 150 1.72 70.61 -50.12
CA MET A 150 1.88 72.02 -49.77
C MET A 150 2.90 72.73 -50.66
N GLU A 151 4.05 72.11 -50.93
CA GLU A 151 5.08 72.72 -51.78
C GLU A 151 4.59 72.89 -53.23
N LYS A 152 3.87 71.90 -53.78
CA LYS A 152 3.23 71.99 -55.10
C LYS A 152 2.16 73.08 -55.13
N GLN A 153 1.33 73.19 -54.09
CA GLN A 153 0.30 74.23 -53.99
C GLN A 153 0.92 75.64 -53.91
N MET A 154 2.02 75.79 -53.17
CA MET A 154 2.74 77.05 -53.04
C MET A 154 3.39 77.47 -54.37
N LYS A 155 4.00 76.53 -55.10
CA LYS A 155 4.54 76.78 -56.46
C LYS A 155 3.46 77.18 -57.46
N LEU A 156 2.28 76.56 -57.41
CA LEU A 156 1.14 76.94 -58.23
C LEU A 156 0.63 78.35 -57.90
N ARG A 157 0.57 78.70 -56.62
CA ARG A 157 0.13 80.03 -56.16
C ARG A 157 1.07 81.15 -56.61
N ILE A 158 2.39 80.89 -56.65
CA ILE A 158 3.38 81.84 -57.15
C ILE A 158 3.28 82.02 -58.68
N ARG A 159 2.89 81.00 -59.43
CA ARG A 159 2.75 81.08 -60.91
C ARG A 159 1.50 81.84 -61.41
N LEU A 160 0.54 82.10 -60.53
CA LEU A 160 -0.73 82.76 -60.82
C LEU A 160 -0.74 84.27 -60.47
N HIS A 161 0.40 84.81 -60.06
CA HIS A 161 0.67 86.24 -59.85
C HIS A 161 1.85 86.67 -60.72
#